data_AF-A0A6B4JQS5-F1
#
_entry.id   AF-A0A6B4JQS5-F1
#
_cell.length_a   1.000
_cell.length_b   1.000
_cell.length_c   1.000
_cell.angle_alpha   90.00
_cell.angle_beta   90.00
_cell.angle_gamma   90.00
#
_symmetry.space_group_name_H-M   'P 1'
#
loop_
_entity.id
_entity.type
_entity.pdbx_description
1 polymer ?
#
loop_
_entity_poly.entity_id
_entity_poly.type
_entity_poly.pdbx_seq_one_letter_code
_entity_poly.pdbx_strand_id
1 'polypeptide(L)'
;MKELFKIKDLIFYKEDFLDDISEFEDILPIIREFSDNLNYEKIKVAGSNECCEKTKENYFIEIHGYINKDDDFITKEELDKMPIAIDKSELDLFVIRIYKCTKCNKWLIDILE
;
A
#
# COMPACT_ATOMS: atom_id res chain seq x y z
N MET A 1 -15.29 -7.99 -12.70
CA MET A 1 -14.27 -7.58 -11.72
C MET A 1 -14.02 -6.10 -11.92
N LYS A 2 -14.14 -5.30 -10.87
CA LYS A 2 -13.89 -3.86 -10.88
C LYS A 2 -12.42 -3.62 -10.57
N GLU A 3 -11.66 -3.18 -11.56
CA GLU A 3 -10.27 -2.76 -11.36
C GLU A 3 -10.22 -1.53 -10.45
N LEU A 4 -9.38 -1.57 -9.42
CA LEU A 4 -9.15 -0.45 -8.52
C LEU A 4 -7.89 0.31 -8.91
N PHE A 5 -6.79 -0.39 -9.16
CA PHE A 5 -5.51 0.17 -9.57
C PHE A 5 -4.61 -0.94 -10.14
N LYS A 6 -3.48 -0.53 -10.72
CA LYS A 6 -2.50 -1.41 -11.34
C LYS A 6 -1.10 -0.93 -11.01
N ILE A 7 -0.24 -1.86 -10.60
CA ILE A 7 1.18 -1.60 -10.33
C ILE A 7 2.00 -2.51 -11.23
N LYS A 8 2.71 -1.93 -12.20
CA LYS A 8 3.42 -2.68 -13.26
C LYS A 8 2.48 -3.67 -13.98
N ASP A 9 2.71 -4.97 -13.85
CA ASP A 9 1.89 -6.05 -14.42
C ASP A 9 0.86 -6.62 -13.43
N LEU A 10 0.81 -6.15 -12.17
CA LEU A 10 -0.16 -6.58 -11.17
C LEU A 10 -1.42 -5.73 -11.20
N ILE A 11 -2.57 -6.37 -11.42
CA ILE A 11 -3.90 -5.73 -11.41
C ILE A 11 -4.60 -6.04 -10.09
N PHE A 12 -5.20 -5.02 -9.47
CA PHE A 12 -5.89 -5.13 -8.18
C PHE A 12 -7.40 -4.91 -8.38
N TYR A 13 -8.18 -5.96 -8.12
CA TYR A 13 -9.64 -5.95 -8.28
C TYR A 13 -10.33 -5.84 -6.93
N LYS A 14 -11.45 -5.11 -6.89
CA LYS A 14 -12.27 -4.97 -5.68
C LYS A 14 -12.74 -6.32 -5.14
N GLU A 15 -13.11 -7.25 -6.02
CA GLU A 15 -13.65 -8.55 -5.63
C GLU A 15 -12.59 -9.51 -5.06
N ASP A 16 -11.31 -9.23 -5.28
CA ASP A 16 -10.19 -10.00 -4.72
C ASP A 16 -9.69 -9.41 -3.38
N PHE A 17 -10.22 -8.26 -2.96
CA PHE A 17 -9.85 -7.66 -1.68
C PHE A 17 -10.39 -8.50 -0.52
N LEU A 18 -9.56 -8.71 0.51
CA LEU A 18 -9.90 -9.59 1.63
C LEU A 18 -10.78 -8.93 2.70
N ASP A 19 -10.68 -7.61 2.84
CA ASP A 19 -11.35 -6.84 3.89
C ASP A 19 -12.49 -5.97 3.33
N ASP A 20 -13.05 -5.08 4.16
CA ASP A 20 -14.01 -4.09 3.69
C ASP A 20 -13.28 -2.94 2.98
N ILE A 21 -13.38 -2.92 1.65
CA ILE A 21 -12.74 -1.88 0.84
C ILE A 21 -13.23 -0.46 1.16
N SER A 22 -14.40 -0.30 1.80
CA SER A 22 -14.93 1.01 2.18
C SER A 22 -14.13 1.68 3.30
N GLU A 23 -13.34 0.91 4.07
CA GLU A 23 -12.45 1.43 5.11
C GLU A 23 -11.17 2.07 4.55
N PHE A 24 -10.92 1.94 3.25
CA PHE A 24 -9.69 2.40 2.59
C PHE A 24 -9.98 3.40 1.46
N GLU A 25 -11.14 4.07 1.45
CA GLU A 25 -11.55 4.98 0.37
C GLU A 25 -10.63 6.20 0.22
N ASP A 26 -9.98 6.62 1.29
CA ASP A 26 -8.96 7.66 1.40
C ASP A 26 -7.57 7.19 0.94
N ILE A 27 -7.22 5.93 1.23
CA ILE A 27 -5.94 5.32 0.86
C ILE A 27 -5.87 4.96 -0.63
N LEU A 28 -6.98 4.53 -1.23
CA LEU A 28 -7.01 4.12 -2.64
C LEU A 28 -6.58 5.22 -3.63
N PRO A 29 -7.02 6.50 -3.49
CA PRO A 29 -6.49 7.62 -4.26
C PRO A 29 -4.97 7.75 -4.17
N ILE A 30 -4.39 7.66 -2.97
CA ILE A 30 -2.95 7.74 -2.74
C ILE A 30 -2.23 6.65 -3.53
N ILE A 31 -2.68 5.39 -3.40
CA ILE A 31 -2.08 4.27 -4.14
C ILE A 31 -2.14 4.50 -5.67
N ARG A 32 -3.28 5.00 -6.17
CA ARG A 32 -3.46 5.28 -7.61
C ARG A 32 -2.52 6.35 -8.11
N GLU A 33 -2.35 7.43 -7.34
CA GLU A 33 -1.45 8.52 -7.68
C GLU A 33 -0.01 8.05 -7.85
N PHE A 34 0.45 7.19 -6.92
CA PHE A 34 1.83 6.69 -6.95
C PHE A 34 2.03 5.45 -7.84
N SER A 35 0.96 4.81 -8.32
CA SER A 35 0.98 3.50 -8.99
C SER A 35 2.03 3.35 -10.09
N ASP A 36 2.26 4.39 -10.89
CA ASP A 36 3.23 4.36 -12.00
C ASP A 36 4.70 4.27 -11.52
N ASN A 37 4.98 4.77 -10.31
CA ASN A 37 6.31 4.77 -9.72
C ASN A 37 6.53 3.61 -8.74
N LEU A 38 5.47 2.90 -8.36
CA LEU A 38 5.56 1.78 -7.44
C LEU A 38 6.19 0.55 -8.08
N ASN A 39 6.94 -0.17 -7.26
CA ASN A 39 7.46 -1.48 -7.57
C ASN A 39 6.94 -2.49 -6.55
N TYR A 40 7.06 -3.77 -6.89
CA TYR A 40 6.75 -4.84 -5.99
C TYR A 40 7.96 -5.77 -5.86
N GLU A 41 8.07 -6.41 -4.71
CA GLU A 41 8.97 -7.53 -4.50
C GLU A 41 8.20 -8.80 -4.13
N LYS A 42 8.88 -9.95 -4.20
CA LYS A 42 8.28 -11.21 -3.77
C LYS A 42 8.82 -11.58 -2.41
N ILE A 43 7.94 -11.62 -1.42
CA ILE A 43 8.29 -11.97 -0.04
C ILE A 43 7.61 -13.26 0.38
N LYS A 44 8.08 -13.84 1.49
CA LYS A 44 7.43 -14.96 2.18
C LYS A 44 7.05 -14.52 3.59
N VAL A 45 5.76 -14.47 3.90
CA VAL A 45 5.29 -14.10 5.24
C VAL A 45 5.57 -15.23 6.23
N ALA A 46 5.83 -14.88 7.49
CA ALA A 46 6.08 -15.87 8.54
C ALA A 46 4.82 -16.70 8.86
N GLY A 47 3.66 -16.03 8.91
CA GLY A 47 2.36 -16.59 9.24
C GLY A 47 1.62 -17.26 8.06
N SER A 48 0.30 -17.33 8.18
CA SER A 48 -0.60 -17.60 7.05
C SER A 48 -0.74 -16.34 6.20
N ASN A 49 -1.05 -16.50 4.91
CA ASN A 49 -1.47 -15.37 4.07
C ASN A 49 -2.98 -15.08 4.18
N GLU A 50 -3.67 -15.81 5.05
CA GLU A 50 -5.10 -15.66 5.39
C GLU A 50 -6.06 -15.62 4.19
N CYS A 51 -5.65 -16.18 3.05
CA CYS A 51 -6.43 -16.08 1.82
C CYS A 51 -6.84 -17.43 1.23
N CYS A 52 -5.89 -18.33 0.99
CA CYS A 52 -6.14 -19.65 0.40
C CYS A 52 -5.28 -20.78 0.98
N GLU A 53 -4.32 -20.45 1.85
CA GLU A 53 -3.41 -21.40 2.51
C GLU A 53 -2.54 -22.24 1.56
N LYS A 54 -2.54 -21.96 0.24
CA LYS A 54 -1.74 -22.68 -0.77
C LYS A 54 -0.30 -22.17 -0.89
N THR A 55 0.01 -21.02 -0.30
CA THR A 55 1.34 -20.41 -0.33
C THR A 55 1.50 -19.47 0.86
N LYS A 56 2.74 -19.13 1.19
CA LYS A 56 3.09 -17.99 2.06
C LYS A 56 3.72 -16.84 1.28
N GLU A 57 3.80 -16.98 -0.04
CA GLU A 57 4.46 -16.00 -0.91
C GLU A 57 3.47 -14.94 -1.40
N ASN A 58 3.87 -13.68 -1.28
CA ASN A 58 3.10 -12.53 -1.73
C ASN A 58 3.96 -11.62 -2.61
N TYR A 59 3.32 -10.97 -3.56
CA TYR A 59 3.83 -9.71 -4.08
C TYR A 59 3.57 -8.64 -3.03
N PHE A 60 4.60 -7.87 -2.71
CA PHE A 60 4.60 -6.88 -1.65
C PHE A 60 4.97 -5.52 -2.22
N ILE A 61 4.14 -4.53 -1.93
CA ILE A 61 4.35 -3.13 -2.28
C ILE A 61 4.35 -2.33 -0.99
N GLU A 62 5.22 -1.34 -0.91
CA GLU A 62 5.30 -0.42 0.21
C GLU A 62 5.36 1.02 -0.29
N ILE A 63 4.52 1.88 0.26
CA ILE A 63 4.54 3.32 0.05
C ILE A 63 4.96 3.97 1.38
N HIS A 64 6.20 4.43 1.45
CA HIS A 64 6.69 5.15 2.63
C HIS A 64 6.24 6.61 2.59
N GLY A 65 5.52 7.02 3.62
CA GLY A 65 5.19 8.41 3.83
C GLY A 65 5.01 8.76 5.29
N TYR A 66 4.41 9.91 5.47
CA TYR A 66 4.14 10.53 6.75
C TYR A 66 2.80 11.24 6.66
N ILE A 67 2.09 11.35 7.78
CA ILE A 67 0.92 12.21 7.91
C ILE A 67 1.34 13.46 8.68
N ASN A 68 0.91 14.63 8.22
CA ASN A 68 1.10 15.89 8.94
C ASN A 68 -0.13 16.22 9.82
N LYS A 69 -0.09 17.36 10.52
CA LYS A 69 -1.19 17.81 11.39
C LYS A 69 -2.52 18.10 10.69
N ASP A 70 -2.49 18.28 9.38
CA ASP A 70 -3.68 18.56 8.56
C ASP A 70 -4.24 17.27 7.92
N ASP A 71 -3.76 16.10 8.35
CA ASP A 71 -4.06 14.76 7.80
C ASP A 71 -3.62 14.57 6.34
N ASP A 72 -2.69 15.39 5.84
CA ASP A 72 -2.13 15.23 4.49
C ASP A 72 -1.03 14.17 4.48
N PHE A 73 -1.12 13.26 3.50
CA PHE A 73 -0.08 12.27 3.23
C PHE A 73 1.07 12.87 2.42
N ILE A 74 2.28 12.79 2.96
CA ILE A 74 3.52 13.26 2.34
C ILE A 74 4.43 12.06 2.15
N THR A 75 4.81 11.76 0.90
CA THR A 75 5.76 10.68 0.66
C THR A 75 7.15 11.03 1.18
N LYS A 76 7.92 9.99 1.53
CA LYS A 76 9.32 10.16 1.89
C LYS A 76 10.12 10.84 0.76
N GLU A 77 9.80 10.52 -0.50
CA GLU A 77 10.47 11.13 -1.66
C GLU A 77 10.19 12.63 -1.80
N GLU A 78 8.99 13.09 -1.46
CA GLU A 78 8.64 14.52 -1.42
C GLU A 78 9.35 15.23 -0.27
N LEU A 79 9.37 14.61 0.92
CA LEU A 79 10.06 15.16 2.08
C LEU A 79 11.56 15.31 1.82
N ASP A 80 12.18 14.32 1.17
CA ASP A 80 13.60 14.35 0.79
C ASP A 80 13.92 15.48 -0.22
N LYS A 81 12.93 15.90 -1.03
CA LYS A 81 13.04 17.02 -1.97
C LYS A 81 12.76 18.38 -1.34
N MET A 82 12.15 18.44 -0.15
CA MET A 82 11.79 19.69 0.55
C MET A 82 12.36 19.78 1.98
N PRO A 83 13.69 19.84 2.16
CA PRO A 83 14.30 19.78 3.49
C PRO A 83 14.07 21.00 4.40
N ILE A 84 13.52 22.12 3.89
CA ILE A 84 13.50 23.42 4.61
C ILE A 84 12.08 23.86 4.98
N ALA A 85 11.02 23.27 4.41
CA ALA A 85 9.65 23.79 4.53
C ALA A 85 8.77 23.07 5.56
N ILE A 86 9.14 21.86 5.98
CA ILE A 86 8.29 21.00 6.83
C ILE A 86 9.00 20.76 8.16
N ASP A 87 8.36 21.13 9.26
CA ASP A 87 8.84 20.76 10.59
C ASP A 87 8.66 19.26 10.78
N LYS A 88 9.77 18.52 10.71
CA LYS A 88 9.77 17.05 10.84
C LYS A 88 9.26 16.56 12.19
N SER A 89 9.15 17.43 13.20
CA SER A 89 8.56 17.09 14.50
C SER A 89 7.03 17.00 14.48
N GLU A 90 6.40 17.39 13.37
CA GLU A 90 4.94 17.37 13.16
C GLU A 90 4.51 16.27 12.18
N LEU A 91 5.40 15.32 11.88
CA LEU A 91 5.16 14.22 10.96
C LEU A 91 5.09 12.90 11.71
N ASP A 92 3.95 12.22 11.59
CA ASP A 92 3.76 10.86 12.07
C ASP A 92 4.07 9.87 10.93
N LEU A 93 4.76 8.78 11.25
CA LEU A 93 5.10 7.76 10.26
C LEU A 93 3.81 7.15 9.71
N PHE A 94 3.71 7.01 8.39
CA PHE A 94 2.56 6.37 7.77
C PHE A 94 2.98 5.57 6.56
N VAL A 95 2.97 4.24 6.69
CA VAL A 95 3.42 3.34 5.62
C VAL A 95 2.27 2.48 5.15
N ILE A 96 1.89 2.65 3.88
CA ILE A 96 0.86 1.84 3.23
C ILE A 96 1.55 0.59 2.65
N ARG A 97 1.16 -0.58 3.14
CA ARG A 97 1.67 -1.87 2.72
C ARG A 97 0.58 -2.65 2.00
N ILE A 98 0.91 -3.20 0.83
CA ILE A 98 -0.04 -3.97 0.02
C ILE A 98 0.52 -5.37 -0.18
N TYR A 99 -0.27 -6.37 0.16
CA TYR A 99 0.10 -7.78 -0.01
C TYR A 99 -0.85 -8.42 -1.02
N LYS A 100 -0.31 -9.07 -2.06
CA LYS A 100 -1.08 -9.84 -3.04
C LYS A 100 -0.58 -11.26 -3.15
N CYS A 101 -1.48 -12.21 -2.90
CA CYS A 101 -1.16 -13.63 -2.94
C CYS A 101 -0.76 -14.09 -4.35
N THR A 102 0.40 -14.76 -4.43
CA THR A 102 0.96 -15.29 -5.70
C THR A 102 0.21 -16.52 -6.25
N LYS A 103 -0.80 -17.04 -5.54
CA LYS A 103 -1.58 -18.24 -5.95
C LYS A 103 -3.04 -17.95 -6.28
N CYS A 104 -3.70 -17.07 -5.54
CA CYS A 104 -5.13 -16.81 -5.74
C CYS A 104 -5.46 -15.34 -5.98
N ASN A 105 -4.46 -14.46 -6.15
CA ASN A 105 -4.60 -13.03 -6.46
C ASN A 105 -5.33 -12.15 -5.43
N LYS A 106 -5.91 -12.77 -4.40
CA LYS A 106 -6.44 -12.09 -3.22
C LYS A 106 -5.40 -11.19 -2.60
N TRP A 107 -5.82 -10.04 -2.11
CA TRP A 107 -4.93 -8.99 -1.62
C TRP A 107 -5.54 -8.21 -0.48
N LEU A 108 -4.69 -7.54 0.28
CA LEU A 108 -5.05 -6.71 1.43
C LEU A 108 -4.15 -5.47 1.51
N ILE A 109 -4.60 -4.49 2.29
CA ILE A 109 -3.84 -3.31 2.69
C ILE A 109 -3.58 -3.42 4.20
N ASP A 110 -2.36 -3.09 4.60
CA ASP A 110 -1.92 -3.01 5.99
C ASP A 110 -1.24 -1.65 6.18
N ILE A 111 -1.63 -0.91 7.22
CA ILE A 111 -1.10 0.43 7.47
C ILE A 111 -0.19 0.33 8.70
N LEU A 112 1.02 0.89 8.60
CA LEU A 112 1.92 1.06 9.73
C LEU A 112 1.92 2.53 10.14
N GLU A 113 1.48 2.79 11.36
CA GLU A 113 1.44 4.09 12.03
C GLU A 113 2.30 4.05 13.30
#